data_AF-A0A7L3ATM3-F1
#
_entry.id   AF-A0A7L3ATM3-F1
#
_cell.length_a   1.000
_cell.length_b   1.000
_cell.length_c   1.000
_cell.angle_alpha   90.00
_cell.angle_beta   90.00
_cell.angle_gamma   90.00
#
_symmetry.space_group_name_H-M   'P 1'
#
loop_
_entity.id
_entity.type
_entity.pdbx_description
1 polymer ?
#
loop_
_entity_poly.entity_id
_entity_poly.type
_entity_poly.pdbx_seq_one_letter_code
_entity_poly.pdbx_strand_id
1 'polypeptide(L)'
;ERPAVMPAFRQVGEKQLPQEVVFMAWSPKRDLIALANRAGEVLLHRLANFQRVWSLPPNENTGKEVTALAWRPDGKILAFGLTDTKRIILCDVEKPESLHSFSVDLSITYMHWMEVTEESSVLTSFYNAEDESNLLLPKLPALPKKYINSNHMCCVFSEEKSDEIMKLLGDVRLNALVLGGSSGFIEIYAYGMFKIATVTGVAGSCRGLCLSSDLKSLSVITEIQDSSDREAEITYFQASKLDTSLLSSYLPEVTRMARKFTHISTLLQYIKLSLTCMCEAWEEILMQMDSQLTKFVQEKNTTTSVQDEFMQLLLWGKASLELQALLMNQLTVKGLKKLGQSIESSYSSIQKLVISHLQSGSEALLYHLSELKGMALWKQKYESLGLDASGIEEAITAVGSFILKANELLQVIDSSMKNFKAFFRWLYVAMLRMSEDHVLPELNKV
;
A
#
# COMPACT_ATOMS: atom_id res chain seq x y z
N GLU A 1 -35.01 32.26 -48.61
CA GLU A 1 -33.78 31.54 -48.20
C GLU A 1 -34.16 30.54 -47.11
N ARG A 2 -33.82 29.26 -47.26
CA ARG A 2 -34.07 28.26 -46.20
C ARG A 2 -32.98 28.43 -45.13
N PRO A 3 -33.32 28.45 -43.83
CA PRO A 3 -32.32 28.57 -42.78
C PRO A 3 -31.36 27.37 -42.84
N ALA A 4 -30.06 27.63 -42.83
CA ALA A 4 -29.04 26.59 -42.79
C ALA A 4 -29.24 25.76 -41.52
N VAL A 5 -29.59 24.48 -41.69
CA VAL A 5 -29.76 23.54 -40.59
C VAL A 5 -28.38 23.22 -40.05
N MET A 6 -28.02 23.81 -38.91
CA MET A 6 -26.81 23.42 -38.18
C MET A 6 -27.06 22.09 -37.46
N PRO A 7 -26.08 21.18 -37.43
CA PRO A 7 -26.20 19.93 -36.69
C PRO A 7 -26.31 20.19 -35.18
N ALA A 8 -27.07 19.34 -34.48
CA ALA A 8 -27.34 19.48 -33.05
C ALA A 8 -26.10 19.26 -32.15
N PHE A 9 -25.06 18.60 -32.67
CA PHE A 9 -23.83 18.32 -31.93
C PHE A 9 -22.63 18.96 -32.63
N ARG A 10 -21.74 19.53 -31.82
CA ARG A 10 -20.45 20.08 -32.27
C ARG A 10 -19.36 19.03 -32.05
N GLN A 11 -18.63 18.70 -33.10
CA GLN A 11 -17.44 17.87 -33.00
C GLN A 11 -16.32 18.65 -32.30
N VAL A 12 -15.81 18.13 -31.18
CA VAL A 12 -14.76 18.76 -30.36
C VAL A 12 -13.38 18.15 -30.60
N GLY A 13 -13.32 16.91 -31.06
CA GLY A 13 -12.07 16.23 -31.40
C GLY A 13 -12.33 14.91 -32.11
N GLU A 14 -11.37 14.50 -32.94
CA GLU A 14 -11.32 13.19 -33.60
C GLU A 14 -9.87 12.75 -33.65
N LYS A 15 -9.62 11.50 -33.24
CA LYS A 15 -8.27 10.95 -33.17
C LYS A 15 -8.31 9.46 -33.43
N GLN A 16 -7.48 9.00 -34.36
CA GLN A 16 -7.24 7.59 -34.56
C GLN A 16 -6.22 7.09 -33.53
N LEU A 17 -6.59 6.07 -32.77
CA LEU A 17 -5.71 5.45 -31.78
C LEU A 17 -4.94 4.29 -32.42
N PRO A 18 -3.67 4.06 -32.02
CA PRO A 18 -2.83 3.02 -32.60
C PRO A 18 -3.22 1.61 -32.14
N GLN A 19 -3.93 1.49 -31.02
CA GLN A 19 -4.32 0.23 -30.41
C GLN A 19 -5.84 0.16 -30.30
N GLU A 20 -6.37 -1.06 -30.40
CA GLU A 20 -7.79 -1.34 -30.19
C GLU A 20 -8.19 -1.00 -28.74
N VAL A 21 -9.27 -0.24 -28.59
CA VAL A 21 -9.82 0.13 -27.27
C VAL A 21 -10.83 -0.93 -26.86
N VAL A 22 -10.57 -1.58 -25.73
CA VAL A 22 -11.42 -2.65 -25.17
C VAL A 22 -12.50 -2.07 -24.26
N PHE A 23 -12.16 -1.02 -23.49
CA PHE A 23 -13.10 -0.38 -22.58
C PHE A 23 -12.89 1.13 -22.54
N MET A 24 -13.97 1.88 -22.33
CA MET A 24 -13.93 3.33 -22.16
C MET A 24 -14.93 3.80 -21.12
N ALA A 25 -14.55 4.79 -20.31
CA ALA A 25 -15.42 5.36 -19.30
C ALA A 25 -15.16 6.86 -19.11
N TRP A 26 -16.22 7.65 -19.15
CA TRP A 26 -16.17 9.09 -18.84
C TRP A 26 -16.02 9.32 -17.34
N SER A 27 -15.27 10.36 -16.97
CA SER A 27 -15.25 10.87 -15.61
C SER A 27 -16.63 11.44 -15.24
N PRO A 28 -17.14 11.17 -14.03
CA PRO A 28 -18.46 11.64 -13.62
C PRO A 28 -18.53 13.16 -13.38
N LYS A 29 -17.39 13.81 -13.08
CA LYS A 29 -17.34 15.23 -12.69
C LYS A 29 -16.42 16.10 -13.56
N ARG A 30 -15.49 15.51 -14.31
CA ARG A 30 -14.44 16.22 -15.06
C ARG A 30 -14.57 15.96 -16.57
N ASP A 31 -13.94 16.81 -17.38
CA ASP A 31 -13.88 16.70 -18.85
C ASP A 31 -12.85 15.65 -19.34
N LEU A 32 -12.87 14.47 -18.70
CA LEU A 32 -11.86 13.42 -18.87
C LEU A 32 -12.52 12.09 -19.27
N ILE A 33 -11.83 11.33 -20.12
CA ILE A 33 -12.21 9.97 -20.52
C ILE A 33 -11.03 9.02 -20.29
N ALA A 34 -11.29 7.91 -19.59
CA ALA A 34 -10.35 6.81 -19.44
C ALA A 34 -10.60 5.76 -20.52
N LEU A 35 -9.54 5.20 -21.08
CA LEU A 35 -9.55 4.17 -22.10
C LEU A 35 -8.62 3.04 -21.67
N ALA A 36 -9.03 1.80 -21.86
CA ALA A 36 -8.17 0.63 -21.74
C ALA A 36 -7.97 0.02 -23.13
N ASN A 37 -6.71 -0.22 -23.51
CA ASN A 37 -6.39 -0.83 -24.79
C ASN A 37 -6.07 -2.33 -24.67
N ARG A 38 -6.06 -3.03 -25.81
CA ARG A 38 -5.76 -4.47 -25.86
C ARG A 38 -4.30 -4.82 -25.53
N ALA A 39 -3.42 -3.83 -25.52
CA ALA A 39 -2.03 -3.98 -25.07
C ALA A 39 -1.89 -3.92 -23.53
N GLY A 40 -2.98 -3.70 -22.79
CA GLY A 40 -2.97 -3.62 -21.33
C GLY A 40 -2.65 -2.23 -20.78
N GLU A 41 -2.54 -1.21 -21.62
CA GLU A 41 -2.27 0.15 -21.19
C GLU A 41 -3.59 0.88 -20.86
N VAL A 42 -3.57 1.61 -19.74
CA VAL A 42 -4.66 2.52 -19.35
C VAL A 42 -4.27 3.95 -19.74
N LEU A 43 -5.14 4.62 -20.49
CA LEU A 43 -4.90 5.94 -21.04
C LEU A 43 -5.95 6.91 -20.50
N LEU A 44 -5.52 8.12 -20.16
CA LEU A 44 -6.43 9.20 -19.80
C LEU A 44 -6.36 10.32 -20.84
N HIS A 45 -7.51 10.73 -21.36
CA HIS A 45 -7.62 11.81 -22.34
C HIS A 45 -8.56 12.91 -21.85
N ARG A 46 -8.29 14.14 -22.28
CA ARG A 46 -9.16 15.30 -22.09
C ARG A 46 -10.10 15.47 -23.27
N LEU A 47 -11.31 15.97 -23.02
CA LEU A 47 -12.31 16.20 -24.06
C LEU A 47 -11.81 17.15 -25.16
N ALA A 48 -11.15 18.26 -24.78
CA ALA A 48 -10.63 19.24 -25.71
C ALA A 48 -9.55 18.61 -26.63
N ASN A 49 -9.83 18.54 -27.93
CA ASN A 49 -8.97 17.97 -28.96
C ASN A 49 -8.48 16.52 -28.70
N PHE A 50 -9.14 15.77 -27.81
CA PHE A 50 -8.74 14.43 -27.41
C PHE A 50 -7.25 14.34 -27.00
N GLN A 51 -6.79 15.32 -26.23
CA GLN A 51 -5.40 15.40 -25.77
C GLN A 51 -5.13 14.33 -24.71
N ARG A 52 -4.03 13.58 -24.84
CA ARG A 52 -3.60 12.60 -23.84
C ARG A 52 -3.03 13.33 -22.62
N VAL A 53 -3.55 13.01 -21.44
CA VAL A 53 -3.07 13.53 -20.15
C VAL A 53 -1.90 12.67 -19.67
N TRP A 54 -2.11 11.35 -19.59
CA TRP A 54 -1.07 10.38 -19.27
C TRP A 54 -1.39 9.00 -19.85
N SER A 55 -0.40 8.11 -19.81
CA SER A 55 -0.50 6.69 -20.17
C SER A 55 0.17 5.85 -19.10
N LEU A 56 -0.50 4.82 -18.63
CA LEU A 56 0.01 3.86 -17.65
C LEU A 56 0.23 2.52 -18.38
N PRO A 57 1.48 2.19 -18.74
CA PRO A 57 1.79 0.94 -19.43
C PRO A 57 1.75 -0.25 -18.45
N PRO A 58 1.53 -1.48 -18.96
CA PRO A 58 1.61 -2.68 -18.15
C PRO A 58 3.03 -2.84 -17.59
N ASN A 59 3.12 -3.20 -16.32
CA ASN A 59 4.37 -3.58 -15.64
C ASN A 59 4.16 -4.91 -14.91
N GLU A 60 5.21 -5.48 -14.33
CA GLU A 60 5.15 -6.78 -13.63
C GLU A 60 4.06 -6.84 -12.55
N ASN A 61 3.70 -5.70 -11.95
CA ASN A 61 2.71 -5.61 -10.88
C ASN A 61 1.29 -5.29 -11.38
N THR A 62 1.18 -4.65 -12.55
CA THR A 62 -0.07 -4.14 -13.14
C THR A 62 -0.66 -5.12 -14.13
N GLY A 63 -0.04 -6.29 -14.36
CA GLY A 63 -0.54 -7.26 -15.33
C GLY A 63 -0.60 -6.71 -16.76
N LYS A 64 -1.15 -7.50 -17.67
CA LYS A 64 -1.22 -7.22 -19.12
C LYS A 64 -2.65 -7.11 -19.65
N GLU A 65 -3.65 -7.57 -18.91
CA GLU A 65 -5.03 -7.66 -19.41
C GLU A 65 -6.01 -6.90 -18.52
N VAL A 66 -6.36 -5.68 -18.95
CA VAL A 66 -7.36 -4.84 -18.30
C VAL A 66 -8.75 -5.17 -18.86
N THR A 67 -9.68 -5.55 -17.98
CA THR A 67 -11.03 -5.98 -18.40
C THR A 67 -12.15 -5.01 -18.02
N ALA A 68 -11.96 -4.18 -17.01
CA ALA A 68 -12.97 -3.22 -16.56
C ALA A 68 -12.34 -1.94 -16.02
N LEU A 69 -13.05 -0.82 -16.21
CA LEU A 69 -12.73 0.49 -15.66
C LEU A 69 -13.93 1.00 -14.84
N ALA A 70 -13.67 1.57 -13.67
CA ALA A 70 -14.69 2.24 -12.86
C ALA A 70 -14.14 3.52 -12.24
N TRP A 71 -14.81 4.63 -12.50
CA TRP A 71 -14.50 5.92 -11.88
C TRP A 71 -15.12 6.00 -10.50
N ARG A 72 -14.35 6.46 -9.50
CA ARG A 72 -14.94 6.87 -8.24
C ARG A 72 -15.89 8.05 -8.49
N PRO A 73 -17.06 8.13 -7.83
CA PRO A 73 -18.06 9.19 -8.06
C PRO A 73 -17.54 10.63 -7.90
N ASP A 74 -16.47 10.83 -7.13
CA ASP A 74 -15.81 12.13 -6.98
C ASP A 74 -14.90 12.54 -8.16
N GLY A 75 -14.60 11.60 -9.06
CA GLY A 75 -13.75 11.80 -10.23
C GLY A 75 -12.25 11.97 -9.92
N LYS A 76 -11.80 11.64 -8.71
CA LYS A 76 -10.38 11.77 -8.31
C LYS A 76 -9.60 10.47 -8.38
N ILE A 77 -10.29 9.32 -8.36
CA ILE A 77 -9.69 7.98 -8.43
C ILE A 77 -10.32 7.20 -9.56
N LEU A 78 -9.48 6.45 -10.27
CA LEU A 78 -9.88 5.46 -11.27
C LEU A 78 -9.50 4.07 -10.77
N ALA A 79 -10.46 3.15 -10.74
CA ALA A 79 -10.21 1.74 -10.52
C ALA A 79 -10.16 1.00 -11.86
N PHE A 80 -9.24 0.05 -11.98
CA PHE A 80 -9.21 -0.87 -13.11
C PHE A 80 -8.89 -2.29 -12.66
N GLY A 81 -9.57 -3.24 -13.28
CA GLY A 81 -9.48 -4.67 -12.98
C GLY A 81 -8.57 -5.41 -13.94
N LEU A 82 -7.75 -6.30 -13.40
CA LEU A 82 -6.78 -7.12 -14.13
C LEU A 82 -7.17 -8.59 -14.01
N THR A 83 -7.30 -9.27 -15.16
CA THR A 83 -7.75 -10.67 -15.18
C THR A 83 -6.62 -11.66 -14.99
N ASP A 84 -5.43 -11.35 -15.49
CA ASP A 84 -4.25 -12.22 -15.43
C ASP A 84 -3.71 -12.40 -13.99
N THR A 85 -3.59 -11.30 -13.26
CA THR A 85 -3.09 -11.26 -11.88
C THR A 85 -4.21 -11.33 -10.85
N LYS A 86 -5.49 -11.27 -11.28
CA LYS A 86 -6.68 -11.15 -10.44
C LYS A 86 -6.52 -10.04 -9.40
N ARG A 87 -6.18 -8.85 -9.86
CA ARG A 87 -5.94 -7.68 -9.01
C ARG A 87 -6.77 -6.50 -9.46
N ILE A 88 -7.07 -5.62 -8.51
CA ILE A 88 -7.64 -4.31 -8.76
C ILE A 88 -6.61 -3.28 -8.39
N ILE A 89 -6.46 -2.28 -9.25
CA ILE A 89 -5.58 -1.15 -9.03
C ILE A 89 -6.41 0.11 -8.99
N LEU A 90 -6.21 0.89 -7.93
CA LEU A 90 -6.72 2.23 -7.76
C LEU A 90 -5.60 3.20 -8.12
N CYS A 91 -5.79 4.01 -9.16
CA CYS A 91 -4.82 5.02 -9.57
C CYS A 91 -5.35 6.43 -9.40
N ASP A 92 -4.40 7.35 -9.23
CA ASP A 92 -4.70 8.77 -9.26
C ASP A 92 -5.02 9.21 -10.70
N VAL A 93 -5.96 10.12 -10.84
CA VAL A 93 -6.32 10.76 -12.10
C VAL A 93 -5.32 11.85 -12.48
N GLU A 94 -4.64 12.45 -11.51
CA GLU A 94 -3.68 13.55 -11.73
C GLU A 94 -2.27 13.06 -12.07
N LYS A 95 -1.87 11.89 -11.53
CA LYS A 95 -0.56 11.28 -11.76
C LYS A 95 -0.73 9.81 -12.18
N PRO A 96 0.05 9.29 -13.13
CA PRO A 96 -0.03 7.89 -13.58
C PRO A 96 0.64 6.94 -12.56
N GLU A 97 0.16 6.95 -11.32
CA GLU A 97 0.72 6.17 -10.23
C GLU A 97 -0.39 5.33 -9.57
N SER A 98 -0.07 4.08 -9.25
CA SER A 98 -0.94 3.21 -8.46
C SER A 98 -0.94 3.67 -7.01
N LEU A 99 -2.09 4.15 -6.55
CA LEU A 99 -2.30 4.51 -5.15
C LEU A 99 -2.43 3.24 -4.32
N HIS A 100 -3.32 2.32 -4.70
CA HIS A 100 -3.56 1.10 -3.94
C HIS A 100 -3.83 -0.07 -4.88
N SER A 101 -3.54 -1.27 -4.40
CA SER A 101 -3.81 -2.50 -5.13
C SER A 101 -4.18 -3.61 -4.17
N PHE A 102 -5.18 -4.40 -4.54
CA PHE A 102 -5.57 -5.58 -3.78
C PHE A 102 -5.90 -6.74 -4.73
N SER A 103 -5.63 -7.96 -4.27
CA SER A 103 -6.00 -9.17 -5.00
C SER A 103 -7.45 -9.54 -4.74
N VAL A 104 -8.09 -10.12 -5.74
CA VAL A 104 -9.46 -10.62 -5.68
C VAL A 104 -9.51 -12.08 -6.15
N ASP A 105 -10.47 -12.85 -5.65
CA ASP A 105 -10.60 -14.26 -6.02
C ASP A 105 -11.41 -14.46 -7.33
N LEU A 106 -11.98 -13.37 -7.85
CA LEU A 106 -12.82 -13.32 -9.04
C LEU A 106 -12.05 -12.88 -10.30
N SER A 107 -12.38 -13.49 -11.44
CA SER A 107 -11.97 -12.98 -12.75
C SER A 107 -12.91 -11.84 -13.13
N ILE A 108 -12.42 -10.61 -13.06
CA ILE A 108 -13.23 -9.40 -13.18
C ILE A 108 -13.74 -9.26 -14.62
N THR A 109 -15.06 -9.16 -14.78
CA THR A 109 -15.71 -8.91 -16.07
C THR A 109 -16.39 -7.55 -16.12
N TYR A 110 -16.86 -7.05 -14.97
CA TYR A 110 -17.53 -5.75 -14.89
C TYR A 110 -17.32 -5.10 -13.52
N MET A 111 -17.24 -3.77 -13.51
CA MET A 111 -17.07 -2.98 -12.29
C MET A 111 -18.07 -1.81 -12.29
N HIS A 112 -18.64 -1.52 -11.13
CA HIS A 112 -19.51 -0.36 -10.94
C HIS A 112 -19.19 0.32 -9.63
N TRP A 113 -18.93 1.64 -9.67
CA TRP A 113 -18.65 2.42 -8.47
C TRP A 113 -19.75 3.45 -8.26
N MET A 114 -20.40 3.39 -7.11
CA MET A 114 -21.52 4.26 -6.74
C MET A 114 -21.28 4.96 -5.40
N GLU A 115 -21.98 6.06 -5.17
CA GLU A 115 -21.99 6.82 -3.91
C GLU A 115 -23.41 6.93 -3.38
N VAL A 116 -23.58 6.75 -2.07
CA VAL A 116 -24.89 6.80 -1.41
C VAL A 116 -25.38 8.25 -1.37
N THR A 117 -26.61 8.48 -1.83
CA THR A 117 -27.22 9.83 -1.88
C THR A 117 -28.15 10.11 -0.70
N GLU A 118 -28.52 9.11 0.09
CA GLU A 118 -29.38 9.30 1.26
C GLU A 118 -28.62 10.06 2.37
N GLU A 119 -29.18 11.20 2.78
CA GLU A 119 -28.64 12.01 3.87
C GLU A 119 -29.43 11.73 5.15
N SER A 120 -28.75 11.39 6.24
CA SER A 120 -29.35 11.27 7.57
C SER A 120 -28.60 12.16 8.57
N SER A 121 -29.32 12.73 9.54
CA SER A 121 -28.73 13.55 10.59
C SER A 121 -27.65 12.81 11.40
N VAL A 122 -27.82 11.50 11.57
CA VAL A 122 -26.84 10.61 12.21
C VAL A 122 -25.56 10.52 11.38
N LEU A 123 -25.68 10.36 10.05
CA LEU A 123 -24.54 10.37 9.15
C LEU A 123 -23.82 11.72 9.18
N THR A 124 -24.54 12.84 9.16
CA THR A 124 -23.92 14.18 9.25
C THR A 124 -23.15 14.37 10.57
N SER A 125 -23.73 13.93 11.70
CA SER A 125 -23.03 13.97 12.99
C SER A 125 -21.78 13.10 13.01
N PHE A 126 -21.84 11.93 12.37
CA PHE A 126 -20.69 11.03 12.24
C PHE A 126 -19.60 11.64 11.37
N TYR A 127 -19.95 12.27 10.26
CA TYR A 127 -18.99 12.94 9.37
C TYR A 127 -18.18 14.00 10.12
N ASN A 128 -18.85 14.81 10.93
CA ASN A 128 -18.20 15.82 11.76
C ASN A 128 -17.27 15.18 12.83
N ALA A 129 -17.73 14.10 13.48
CA ALA A 129 -16.94 13.43 14.52
C ALA A 129 -15.68 12.74 13.95
N GLU A 130 -15.77 12.18 12.74
CA GLU A 130 -14.61 11.55 12.09
C GLU A 130 -13.56 12.60 11.72
N ASP A 131 -13.98 13.76 11.22
CA ASP A 131 -13.08 14.88 10.91
C ASP A 131 -12.36 15.41 12.17
N GLU A 132 -13.04 15.46 13.32
CA GLU A 132 -12.43 15.82 14.60
C GLU A 132 -11.39 14.76 15.05
N SER A 133 -11.70 13.47 14.91
CA SER A 133 -10.79 12.38 15.29
C SER A 133 -9.49 12.39 14.46
N ASN A 134 -9.59 12.69 13.16
CA ASN A 134 -8.44 12.81 12.26
C ASN A 134 -7.56 14.02 12.58
N LEU A 135 -8.12 15.03 13.27
CA LEU A 135 -7.37 16.21 13.73
C LEU A 135 -6.57 15.93 15.02
N LEU A 136 -7.11 15.06 15.88
CA LEU A 136 -6.53 14.73 17.19
C LEU A 136 -5.45 13.65 17.10
N LEU A 137 -5.53 12.75 16.11
CA LEU A 137 -4.50 11.75 15.87
C LEU A 137 -3.24 12.38 15.27
N PRO A 138 -2.03 11.98 15.73
CA PRO A 138 -0.80 12.44 15.12
C PRO A 138 -0.76 11.99 13.66
N LYS A 139 -0.53 12.94 12.75
CA LYS A 139 -0.40 12.63 11.33
C LYS A 139 0.76 11.66 11.13
N LEU A 140 0.48 10.56 10.44
CA LEU A 140 1.48 9.55 10.11
C LEU A 140 2.58 10.22 9.28
N PRO A 141 3.85 10.13 9.72
CA PRO A 141 4.94 10.66 8.92
C PRO A 141 5.10 9.83 7.66
N ALA A 142 5.72 10.43 6.67
CA ALA A 142 5.89 9.77 5.40
C ALA A 142 7.18 8.94 5.36
N LEU A 143 7.13 7.85 4.61
CA LEU A 143 8.20 6.90 4.38
C LEU A 143 9.18 7.39 3.30
N PRO A 144 10.50 7.16 3.47
CA PRO A 144 11.51 7.55 2.49
C PRO A 144 11.38 6.81 1.15
N LYS A 145 11.48 7.55 0.03
CA LYS A 145 11.38 7.01 -1.35
C LYS A 145 12.38 5.89 -1.68
N LYS A 146 13.55 5.86 -1.01
CA LYS A 146 14.64 4.89 -1.28
C LYS A 146 14.18 3.42 -1.19
N TYR A 147 13.20 3.15 -0.32
CA TYR A 147 12.74 1.79 0.04
C TYR A 147 11.34 1.45 -0.54
N ILE A 148 10.68 2.40 -1.21
CA ILE A 148 9.34 2.20 -1.80
C ILE A 148 9.43 1.54 -3.18
N ASN A 149 10.55 1.75 -3.88
CA ASN A 149 10.76 1.27 -5.25
C ASN A 149 11.06 -0.24 -5.35
N SER A 150 11.36 -0.94 -4.25
CA SER A 150 11.59 -2.39 -4.26
C SER A 150 10.27 -3.18 -4.28
N ASN A 151 9.26 -2.70 -3.54
CA ASN A 151 8.00 -3.41 -3.37
C ASN A 151 6.82 -2.83 -4.14
N HIS A 152 6.91 -1.60 -4.68
CA HIS A 152 5.88 -0.95 -5.54
C HIS A 152 4.41 -1.05 -5.04
N MET A 153 4.19 -1.45 -3.80
CA MET A 153 2.89 -1.59 -3.15
C MET A 153 2.62 -0.31 -2.34
N CYS A 154 1.55 0.40 -2.70
CA CYS A 154 1.11 1.66 -2.11
C CYS A 154 2.17 2.77 -2.11
N CYS A 155 2.21 3.57 -3.19
CA CYS A 155 2.99 4.81 -3.24
C CYS A 155 2.44 5.93 -2.31
N VAL A 156 1.36 5.65 -1.58
CA VAL A 156 0.56 6.62 -0.80
C VAL A 156 1.33 7.23 0.37
N PHE A 157 2.34 6.53 0.90
CA PHE A 157 2.99 6.92 2.15
C PHE A 157 4.29 7.73 1.97
N SER A 158 4.60 8.25 0.77
CA SER A 158 5.86 8.98 0.52
C SER A 158 5.80 10.47 0.91
N GLU A 159 6.97 11.08 1.19
CA GLU A 159 7.20 12.39 1.84
C GLU A 159 6.48 13.60 1.22
N GLU A 160 6.10 13.52 -0.05
CA GLU A 160 5.39 14.59 -0.76
C GLU A 160 3.86 14.37 -0.82
N LYS A 161 3.33 13.34 -0.14
CA LYS A 161 2.05 12.69 -0.50
C LYS A 161 1.12 12.36 0.66
N SER A 162 1.27 12.98 1.83
CA SER A 162 0.31 12.77 2.95
C SER A 162 -1.15 13.08 2.57
N ASP A 163 -1.35 14.01 1.64
CA ASP A 163 -2.66 14.31 1.02
C ASP A 163 -3.21 13.14 0.18
N GLU A 164 -2.38 12.22 -0.31
CA GLU A 164 -2.80 11.05 -1.08
C GLU A 164 -3.52 10.01 -0.22
N ILE A 165 -3.19 9.88 1.08
CA ILE A 165 -3.94 9.01 2.02
C ILE A 165 -5.36 9.57 2.20
N MET A 166 -5.47 10.88 2.40
CA MET A 166 -6.77 11.55 2.51
C MET A 166 -7.55 11.46 1.19
N LYS A 167 -6.86 11.54 0.05
CA LYS A 167 -7.46 11.34 -1.28
C LYS A 167 -7.98 9.91 -1.44
N LEU A 168 -7.23 8.91 -0.98
CA LEU A 168 -7.58 7.49 -1.02
C LEU A 168 -8.83 7.21 -0.16
N LEU A 169 -8.81 7.64 1.11
CA LEU A 169 -9.94 7.53 2.02
C LEU A 169 -11.16 8.30 1.51
N GLY A 170 -10.94 9.42 0.81
CA GLY A 170 -12.00 10.22 0.20
C GLY A 170 -12.93 10.85 1.23
N ASP A 171 -14.06 11.37 0.73
CA ASP A 171 -15.15 11.89 1.56
C ASP A 171 -15.70 10.79 2.49
N VAL A 172 -16.29 11.21 3.61
CA VAL A 172 -16.84 10.30 4.63
C VAL A 172 -18.14 9.63 4.13
N ARG A 173 -18.72 10.13 3.04
CA ARG A 173 -19.87 9.49 2.36
C ARG A 173 -19.50 8.11 1.85
N LEU A 174 -20.34 7.13 2.17
CA LEU A 174 -20.14 5.75 1.72
C LEU A 174 -20.22 5.68 0.20
N ASN A 175 -19.13 5.24 -0.40
CA ASN A 175 -19.11 4.82 -1.80
C ASN A 175 -18.72 3.34 -1.86
N ALA A 176 -19.31 2.62 -2.80
CA ALA A 176 -19.16 1.18 -2.94
C ALA A 176 -18.75 0.83 -4.36
N LEU A 177 -17.68 0.03 -4.46
CA LEU A 177 -17.20 -0.58 -5.69
C LEU A 177 -17.74 -2.01 -5.76
N VAL A 178 -18.63 -2.26 -6.70
CA VAL A 178 -19.22 -3.57 -6.95
C VAL A 178 -18.44 -4.26 -8.07
N LEU A 179 -18.05 -5.50 -7.81
CA LEU A 179 -17.24 -6.33 -8.69
C LEU A 179 -18.03 -7.55 -9.14
N GLY A 180 -18.12 -7.74 -10.44
CA GLY A 180 -18.72 -8.91 -11.06
C GLY A 180 -17.68 -9.67 -11.87
N GLY A 181 -17.80 -10.99 -11.86
CA GLY A 181 -16.96 -11.88 -12.63
C GLY A 181 -17.71 -13.05 -13.24
N SER A 182 -16.94 -14.02 -13.73
CA SER A 182 -17.42 -15.32 -14.21
C SER A 182 -17.38 -16.42 -13.14
N SER A 183 -16.99 -16.08 -11.92
CA SER A 183 -16.80 -17.03 -10.80
C SER A 183 -18.08 -17.35 -10.03
N GLY A 184 -19.21 -16.76 -10.41
CA GLY A 184 -20.52 -17.01 -9.81
C GLY A 184 -20.77 -16.35 -8.46
N PHE A 185 -19.95 -15.36 -8.10
CA PHE A 185 -20.18 -14.48 -6.97
C PHE A 185 -19.87 -13.02 -7.33
N ILE A 186 -20.51 -12.10 -6.60
CA ILE A 186 -20.32 -10.65 -6.69
C ILE A 186 -19.72 -10.18 -5.37
N GLU A 187 -18.74 -9.29 -5.43
CA GLU A 187 -18.15 -8.69 -4.24
C GLU A 187 -18.44 -7.18 -4.19
N ILE A 188 -18.71 -6.67 -3.00
CA ILE A 188 -18.96 -5.25 -2.76
C ILE A 188 -17.87 -4.73 -1.83
N TYR A 189 -17.13 -3.74 -2.31
CA TYR A 189 -16.01 -3.10 -1.62
C TYR A 189 -16.37 -1.67 -1.23
N ALA A 190 -16.48 -1.39 0.07
CA ALA A 190 -16.62 -0.03 0.57
C ALA A 190 -15.31 0.76 0.38
N TYR A 191 -15.46 2.00 -0.09
CA TYR A 191 -14.37 2.90 -0.48
C TYR A 191 -13.38 2.32 -1.52
N GLY A 192 -13.75 1.21 -2.16
CA GLY A 192 -12.85 0.44 -3.03
C GLY A 192 -11.73 -0.28 -2.29
N MET A 193 -11.81 -0.45 -0.97
CA MET A 193 -10.74 -1.06 -0.16
C MET A 193 -11.23 -2.22 0.69
N PHE A 194 -12.33 -2.04 1.43
CA PHE A 194 -12.81 -3.03 2.38
C PHE A 194 -14.00 -3.82 1.83
N LYS A 195 -13.86 -5.14 1.75
CA LYS A 195 -14.95 -6.02 1.30
C LYS A 195 -16.06 -6.09 2.36
N ILE A 196 -17.22 -5.53 2.04
CA ILE A 196 -18.39 -5.51 2.94
C ILE A 196 -19.37 -6.66 2.70
N ALA A 197 -19.42 -7.19 1.47
CA ALA A 197 -20.34 -8.28 1.15
C ALA A 197 -19.81 -9.14 0.01
N THR A 198 -20.15 -10.43 0.05
CA THR A 198 -20.00 -11.37 -1.05
C THR A 198 -21.36 -12.02 -1.30
N VAL A 199 -21.92 -11.83 -2.49
CA VAL A 199 -23.17 -12.45 -2.90
C VAL A 199 -22.85 -13.65 -3.77
N THR A 200 -23.26 -14.84 -3.35
CA THR A 200 -23.05 -16.11 -4.07
C THR A 200 -24.30 -16.53 -4.84
N GLY A 201 -24.15 -17.50 -5.75
CA GLY A 201 -25.28 -18.06 -6.51
C GLY A 201 -25.64 -17.28 -7.77
N VAL A 202 -24.68 -16.52 -8.31
CA VAL A 202 -24.84 -15.78 -9.56
C VAL A 202 -24.48 -16.73 -10.72
N ALA A 203 -25.43 -17.01 -11.62
CA ALA A 203 -25.18 -17.89 -12.76
C ALA A 203 -24.56 -17.12 -13.93
N GLY A 204 -23.50 -17.67 -14.53
CA GLY A 204 -22.84 -17.12 -15.72
C GLY A 204 -21.84 -15.99 -15.44
N SER A 205 -21.57 -15.20 -16.48
CA SER A 205 -20.61 -14.09 -16.48
C SER A 205 -21.33 -12.76 -16.30
N CYS A 206 -20.89 -11.93 -15.35
CA CYS A 206 -21.50 -10.62 -15.11
C CYS A 206 -21.18 -9.64 -16.26
N ARG A 207 -22.22 -9.06 -16.88
CA ARG A 207 -22.10 -8.05 -17.95
C ARG A 207 -22.63 -6.67 -17.56
N GLY A 208 -23.49 -6.60 -16.54
CA GLY A 208 -23.98 -5.34 -16.01
C GLY A 208 -24.23 -5.44 -14.52
N LEU A 209 -23.78 -4.43 -13.80
CA LEU A 209 -24.01 -4.29 -12.36
C LEU A 209 -24.46 -2.86 -12.08
N CYS A 210 -25.52 -2.72 -11.29
CA CYS A 210 -25.97 -1.43 -10.79
C CYS A 210 -26.54 -1.60 -9.39
N LEU A 211 -25.84 -1.03 -8.42
CA LEU A 211 -26.28 -0.95 -7.03
C LEU A 211 -27.03 0.36 -6.85
N SER A 212 -28.24 0.28 -6.28
CA SER A 212 -29.07 1.47 -6.10
C SER A 212 -28.43 2.46 -5.13
N SER A 213 -28.60 3.76 -5.36
CA SER A 213 -28.00 4.81 -4.52
C SER A 213 -28.58 4.88 -3.10
N ASP A 214 -29.70 4.20 -2.86
CA ASP A 214 -30.34 3.98 -1.55
C ASP A 214 -29.97 2.63 -0.92
N LEU A 215 -29.10 1.85 -1.58
CA LEU A 215 -28.67 0.49 -1.21
C LEU A 215 -29.79 -0.54 -1.05
N LYS A 216 -31.03 -0.28 -1.48
CA LYS A 216 -32.14 -1.23 -1.31
C LYS A 216 -32.09 -2.40 -2.28
N SER A 217 -31.53 -2.22 -3.48
CA SER A 217 -31.44 -3.31 -4.44
C SER A 217 -30.19 -3.28 -5.29
N LEU A 218 -29.67 -4.47 -5.58
CA LEU A 218 -28.60 -4.70 -6.56
C LEU A 218 -29.21 -5.35 -7.81
N SER A 219 -29.09 -4.67 -8.95
CA SER A 219 -29.47 -5.21 -10.25
C SER A 219 -28.26 -5.79 -10.97
N VAL A 220 -28.41 -7.02 -11.47
CA VAL A 220 -27.35 -7.81 -12.09
C VAL A 220 -27.83 -8.31 -13.44
N ILE A 221 -27.01 -8.14 -14.47
CA ILE A 221 -27.20 -8.73 -15.80
C ILE A 221 -26.08 -9.73 -16.00
N THR A 222 -26.43 -11.01 -16.15
CA THR A 222 -25.48 -12.07 -16.44
C THR A 222 -25.70 -12.65 -17.83
N GLU A 223 -24.61 -13.06 -18.45
CA GLU A 223 -24.57 -13.81 -19.70
C GLU A 223 -24.32 -15.28 -19.36
N ILE A 224 -25.23 -16.15 -19.76
CA ILE A 224 -25.10 -17.59 -19.58
C ILE A 224 -24.97 -18.23 -20.96
N GLN A 225 -23.90 -19.00 -21.13
CA GLN A 225 -23.67 -19.81 -22.32
C GLN A 225 -24.09 -21.24 -21.99
N ASP A 226 -25.16 -21.71 -22.63
CA ASP A 226 -25.59 -23.10 -22.48
C ASP A 226 -24.91 -23.94 -23.58
N SER A 227 -23.95 -24.76 -23.18
CA SER A 227 -23.23 -25.66 -24.10
C SER A 227 -23.91 -27.03 -24.25
N SER A 228 -25.16 -27.18 -23.78
CA SER A 228 -25.85 -28.47 -23.78
C SER A 228 -26.35 -28.91 -25.16
N ASP A 229 -26.56 -28.00 -26.11
CA ASP A 229 -26.96 -28.33 -27.48
C ASP A 229 -25.79 -28.21 -28.48
N ARG A 230 -25.39 -29.36 -29.05
CA ARG A 230 -24.19 -29.54 -29.89
C ARG A 230 -24.17 -28.79 -31.24
N GLU A 231 -25.14 -27.94 -31.54
CA GLU A 231 -25.20 -27.24 -32.84
C GLU A 231 -25.54 -25.74 -32.78
N ALA A 232 -25.87 -25.18 -31.61
CA ALA A 232 -26.04 -23.74 -31.44
C ALA A 232 -25.63 -23.29 -30.04
N GLU A 233 -24.59 -22.45 -29.93
CA GLU A 233 -24.28 -21.73 -28.69
C GLU A 233 -25.40 -20.69 -28.44
N ILE A 234 -26.45 -21.09 -27.73
CA ILE A 234 -27.49 -20.15 -27.31
C ILE A 234 -26.95 -19.38 -26.12
N THR A 235 -26.64 -18.11 -26.36
CA THR A 235 -26.31 -17.15 -25.32
C THR A 235 -27.58 -16.42 -24.91
N TYR A 236 -27.95 -16.49 -23.64
CA TYR A 236 -29.07 -15.71 -23.10
C TYR A 236 -28.63 -14.82 -21.95
N PHE A 237 -29.34 -13.70 -21.79
CA PHE A 237 -29.09 -12.73 -20.73
C PHE A 237 -30.15 -12.90 -19.63
N GLN A 238 -29.69 -13.08 -18.40
CA GLN A 238 -30.55 -13.10 -17.22
C GLN A 238 -30.39 -11.80 -16.45
N ALA A 239 -31.52 -11.11 -16.20
CA ALA A 239 -31.57 -9.97 -15.31
C ALA A 239 -32.13 -10.42 -13.96
N SER A 240 -31.36 -10.24 -12.88
CA SER A 240 -31.78 -10.52 -11.52
C SER A 240 -31.72 -9.25 -10.67
N LYS A 241 -32.68 -9.14 -9.74
CA LYS A 241 -32.73 -8.08 -8.73
C LYS A 241 -32.56 -8.74 -7.38
N LEU A 242 -31.47 -8.42 -6.72
CA LEU A 242 -31.11 -8.90 -5.39
C LEU A 242 -31.53 -7.85 -4.36
N ASP A 243 -32.12 -8.30 -3.26
CA ASP A 243 -32.47 -7.43 -2.15
C ASP A 243 -31.25 -7.18 -1.26
N THR A 244 -30.88 -5.91 -1.10
CA THR A 244 -29.79 -5.43 -0.25
C THR A 244 -30.31 -4.57 0.90
N SER A 245 -31.60 -4.68 1.22
CA SER A 245 -32.29 -3.93 2.27
C SER A 245 -31.56 -3.87 3.61
N LEU A 246 -30.80 -4.91 3.99
CA LEU A 246 -29.95 -4.90 5.19
C LEU A 246 -28.90 -3.77 5.19
N LEU A 247 -28.27 -3.51 4.04
CA LEU A 247 -27.29 -2.42 3.89
C LEU A 247 -27.96 -1.05 3.99
N SER A 248 -29.20 -0.94 3.51
CA SER A 248 -30.00 0.28 3.59
C SER A 248 -30.46 0.54 5.03
N SER A 249 -30.96 -0.48 5.74
CA SER A 249 -31.47 -0.31 7.11
C SER A 249 -30.38 0.03 8.13
N TYR A 250 -29.18 -0.52 7.95
CA TYR A 250 -28.02 -0.29 8.80
C TYR A 250 -26.98 0.63 8.14
N LEU A 251 -27.41 1.53 7.25
CA LEU A 251 -26.52 2.40 6.49
C LEU A 251 -25.52 3.17 7.38
N PRO A 252 -25.92 3.82 8.50
CA PRO A 252 -24.97 4.52 9.37
C PRO A 252 -23.94 3.59 10.01
N GLU A 253 -24.38 2.42 10.48
CA GLU A 253 -23.53 1.41 11.11
C GLU A 253 -22.52 0.83 10.11
N VAL A 254 -22.98 0.45 8.91
CA VAL A 254 -22.13 -0.07 7.83
C VAL A 254 -21.14 0.99 7.38
N THR A 255 -21.56 2.25 7.24
CA THR A 255 -20.67 3.36 6.84
C THR A 255 -19.55 3.55 7.85
N ARG A 256 -19.89 3.59 9.15
CA ARG A 256 -18.91 3.75 10.24
C ARG A 256 -17.96 2.57 10.35
N MET A 257 -18.51 1.35 10.30
CA MET A 257 -17.75 0.11 10.32
C MET A 257 -16.76 0.04 9.15
N ALA A 258 -17.25 0.25 7.93
CA ALA A 258 -16.42 0.23 6.74
C ALA A 258 -15.31 1.28 6.82
N ARG A 259 -15.60 2.49 7.30
CA ARG A 259 -14.59 3.54 7.48
C ARG A 259 -13.49 3.09 8.43
N LYS A 260 -13.83 2.57 9.61
CA LYS A 260 -12.82 2.08 10.57
C LYS A 260 -12.01 0.91 10.01
N PHE A 261 -12.62 -0.02 9.30
CA PHE A 261 -11.88 -1.09 8.64
C PHE A 261 -10.95 -0.59 7.52
N THR A 262 -11.34 0.44 6.76
CA THR A 262 -10.43 1.05 5.78
C THR A 262 -9.23 1.74 6.44
N HIS A 263 -9.43 2.43 7.57
CA HIS A 263 -8.33 2.99 8.35
C HIS A 263 -7.40 1.88 8.89
N ILE A 264 -7.96 0.81 9.46
CA ILE A 264 -7.20 -0.35 9.96
C ILE A 264 -6.39 -1.00 8.83
N SER A 265 -7.01 -1.25 7.68
CA SER A 265 -6.33 -1.86 6.52
C SER A 265 -5.18 -0.99 6.00
N THR A 266 -5.41 0.32 5.90
CA THR A 266 -4.39 1.31 5.50
C THR A 266 -3.22 1.33 6.48
N LEU A 267 -3.50 1.31 7.79
CA LEU A 267 -2.49 1.28 8.85
C LEU A 267 -1.69 -0.02 8.86
N LEU A 268 -2.34 -1.17 8.65
CA LEU A 268 -1.64 -2.44 8.53
C LEU A 268 -0.68 -2.45 7.34
N GLN A 269 -1.11 -1.90 6.20
CA GLN A 269 -0.24 -1.77 5.03
C GLN A 269 0.94 -0.82 5.31
N TYR A 270 0.70 0.30 5.99
CA TYR A 270 1.74 1.25 6.40
C TYR A 270 2.76 0.62 7.35
N ILE A 271 2.30 -0.11 8.37
CA ILE A 271 3.15 -0.84 9.32
C ILE A 271 4.00 -1.87 8.59
N LYS A 272 3.39 -2.65 7.68
CA LYS A 272 4.10 -3.65 6.89
C LYS A 272 5.18 -3.02 6.00
N LEU A 273 4.84 -1.92 5.33
CA LEU A 273 5.80 -1.19 4.49
C LEU A 273 6.95 -0.61 5.31
N SER A 274 6.64 -0.03 6.48
CA SER A 274 7.64 0.49 7.43
C SER A 274 8.60 -0.61 7.89
N LEU A 275 8.07 -1.80 8.22
CA LEU A 275 8.87 -2.95 8.61
C LEU A 275 9.76 -3.44 7.46
N THR A 276 9.26 -3.49 6.23
CA THR A 276 10.09 -3.84 5.06
C THR A 276 11.23 -2.83 4.86
N CYS A 277 10.95 -1.52 4.96
CA CYS A 277 11.98 -0.49 4.87
C CYS A 277 13.07 -0.68 5.94
N MET A 278 12.69 -1.07 7.16
CA MET A 278 13.64 -1.38 8.23
C MET A 278 14.50 -2.60 7.91
N CYS A 279 13.89 -3.68 7.39
CA CYS A 279 14.62 -4.89 6.99
C CYS A 279 15.63 -4.59 5.88
N GLU A 280 15.23 -3.84 4.85
CA GLU A 280 16.12 -3.45 3.75
C GLU A 280 17.29 -2.59 4.23
N ALA A 281 17.03 -1.61 5.11
CA ALA A 281 18.08 -0.80 5.71
C ALA A 281 19.05 -1.65 6.57
N TRP A 282 18.55 -2.66 7.26
CA TRP A 282 19.38 -3.60 8.03
C TRP A 282 20.22 -4.50 7.13
N GLU A 283 19.63 -5.05 6.05
CA GLU A 283 20.36 -5.86 5.07
C GLU A 283 21.46 -5.06 4.37
N GLU A 284 21.24 -3.76 4.10
CA GLU A 284 22.28 -2.86 3.58
C GLU A 284 23.47 -2.74 4.55
N ILE A 285 23.23 -2.64 5.86
CA ILE A 285 24.29 -2.64 6.89
C ILE A 285 25.04 -3.98 6.90
N LEU A 286 24.29 -5.09 6.90
CA LEU A 286 24.85 -6.43 7.01
C LEU A 286 25.72 -6.76 5.79
N MET A 287 25.26 -6.44 4.58
CA MET A 287 26.02 -6.59 3.35
C MET A 287 27.29 -5.73 3.32
N GLN A 288 27.24 -4.50 3.84
CA GLN A 288 28.43 -3.64 3.94
C GLN A 288 29.47 -4.22 4.90
N MET A 289 29.05 -4.78 6.04
CA MET A 289 29.96 -5.39 7.01
C MET A 289 30.53 -6.73 6.51
N ASP A 290 29.68 -7.61 6.00
CA ASP A 290 30.09 -8.93 5.51
C ASP A 290 30.98 -8.81 4.28
N SER A 291 30.69 -7.92 3.32
CA SER A 291 31.56 -7.76 2.14
C SER A 291 33.00 -7.35 2.48
N GLN A 292 33.22 -6.68 3.62
CA GLN A 292 34.55 -6.30 4.11
C GLN A 292 35.21 -7.44 4.90
N LEU A 293 34.45 -8.14 5.74
CA LEU A 293 34.96 -9.23 6.59
C LEU A 293 35.09 -10.58 5.86
N THR A 294 34.25 -10.86 4.87
CA THR A 294 34.32 -12.11 4.08
C THR A 294 35.51 -12.11 3.12
N LYS A 295 35.89 -10.94 2.56
CA LYS A 295 37.12 -10.82 1.76
C LYS A 295 38.35 -11.18 2.60
N PHE A 296 38.37 -10.78 3.87
CA PHE A 296 39.42 -11.16 4.81
C PHE A 296 39.53 -12.68 5.01
N VAL A 297 38.40 -13.34 5.25
CA VAL A 297 38.35 -14.79 5.51
C VAL A 297 38.72 -15.59 4.26
N GLN A 298 38.35 -15.10 3.06
CA GLN A 298 38.68 -15.77 1.80
C GLN A 298 40.16 -15.63 1.40
N GLU A 299 40.80 -14.52 1.75
CA GLU A 299 42.24 -14.31 1.47
C GLU A 299 43.16 -15.06 2.46
N LYS A 300 42.66 -15.34 3.67
CA LYS A 300 43.37 -16.13 4.69
C LYS A 300 43.08 -17.63 4.57
N ASN A 301 44.04 -18.41 4.08
CA ASN A 301 44.01 -19.88 4.13
C ASN A 301 44.26 -20.47 5.56
N THR A 302 43.92 -19.75 6.63
CA THR A 302 44.21 -20.12 8.02
C THR A 302 42.96 -20.57 8.79
N THR A 303 43.13 -21.42 9.80
CA THR A 303 42.05 -21.96 10.65
C THR A 303 41.51 -20.99 11.71
N THR A 304 42.06 -19.78 11.80
CA THR A 304 41.76 -18.81 12.86
C THR A 304 40.53 -17.97 12.52
N SER A 305 39.64 -17.76 13.48
CA SER A 305 38.44 -16.95 13.25
C SER A 305 38.76 -15.45 13.30
N VAL A 306 37.94 -14.64 12.62
CA VAL A 306 38.04 -13.16 12.66
C VAL A 306 37.96 -12.62 14.08
N GLN A 307 37.12 -13.23 14.92
CA GLN A 307 36.97 -12.88 16.32
C GLN A 307 38.28 -13.07 17.09
N ASP A 308 38.97 -14.19 16.88
CA ASP A 308 40.21 -14.49 17.59
C ASP A 308 41.26 -13.42 17.28
N GLU A 309 41.43 -13.04 16.02
CA GLU A 309 42.42 -12.04 15.61
C GLU A 309 42.15 -10.63 16.16
N PHE A 310 40.91 -10.17 16.14
CA PHE A 310 40.56 -8.90 16.77
C PHE A 310 40.75 -8.96 18.30
N MET A 311 40.51 -10.11 18.93
CA MET A 311 40.80 -10.31 20.35
C MET A 311 42.31 -10.32 20.64
N GLN A 312 43.14 -10.92 19.77
CA GLN A 312 44.60 -10.88 19.90
C GLN A 312 45.12 -9.43 19.79
N LEU A 313 44.59 -8.68 18.83
CA LEU A 313 44.91 -7.26 18.65
C LEU A 313 44.52 -6.44 19.89
N LEU A 314 43.34 -6.69 20.46
CA LEU A 314 42.85 -5.99 21.65
C LEU A 314 43.71 -6.29 22.89
N LEU A 315 44.05 -7.56 23.12
CA LEU A 315 44.76 -8.00 24.33
C LEU A 315 46.26 -7.69 24.28
N TRP A 316 46.90 -7.87 23.14
CA TRP A 316 48.38 -7.79 23.02
C TRP A 316 48.86 -6.61 22.19
N GLY A 317 47.98 -5.87 21.52
CA GLY A 317 48.35 -4.74 20.66
C GLY A 317 49.13 -5.14 19.40
N LYS A 318 49.26 -6.44 19.12
CA LYS A 318 49.96 -6.99 17.95
C LYS A 318 48.94 -7.54 16.97
N ALA A 319 48.84 -6.92 15.80
CA ALA A 319 48.06 -7.47 14.69
C ALA A 319 48.85 -8.58 13.99
N SER A 320 48.13 -9.55 13.43
CA SER A 320 48.71 -10.45 12.43
C SER A 320 49.09 -9.66 11.17
N LEU A 321 50.09 -10.11 10.41
CA LEU A 321 50.53 -9.43 9.18
C LEU A 321 49.38 -9.27 8.17
N GLU A 322 48.50 -10.25 8.12
CA GLU A 322 47.34 -10.28 7.22
C GLU A 322 46.22 -9.34 7.71
N LEU A 323 45.98 -9.24 9.03
CA LEU A 323 45.05 -8.25 9.60
C LEU A 323 45.56 -6.82 9.40
N GLN A 324 46.86 -6.61 9.58
CA GLN A 324 47.49 -5.31 9.30
C GLN A 324 47.37 -4.93 7.82
N ALA A 325 47.58 -5.88 6.90
CA ALA A 325 47.40 -5.67 5.47
C ALA A 325 45.95 -5.30 5.13
N LEU A 326 44.95 -5.96 5.71
CA LEU A 326 43.55 -5.61 5.50
C LEU A 326 43.21 -4.20 6.00
N LEU A 327 43.59 -3.90 7.24
CA LEU A 327 43.26 -2.62 7.87
C LEU A 327 43.95 -1.47 7.11
N MET A 328 45.22 -1.62 6.73
CA MET A 328 45.99 -0.53 6.12
C MET A 328 45.79 -0.40 4.61
N ASN A 329 45.70 -1.51 3.87
CA ASN A 329 45.67 -1.47 2.41
C ASN A 329 44.25 -1.47 1.83
N GLN A 330 43.33 -2.25 2.40
CA GLN A 330 41.97 -2.40 1.85
C GLN A 330 40.98 -1.43 2.50
N LEU A 331 40.90 -1.42 3.83
CA LEU A 331 39.92 -0.59 4.55
C LEU A 331 40.37 0.87 4.58
N THR A 332 41.64 1.11 4.94
CA THR A 332 42.26 2.43 5.18
C THR A 332 41.57 3.23 6.30
N VAL A 333 42.30 4.19 6.88
CA VAL A 333 41.74 5.07 7.94
C VAL A 333 40.55 5.90 7.43
N LYS A 334 40.59 6.34 6.15
CA LYS A 334 39.51 7.10 5.51
C LYS A 334 38.29 6.22 5.22
N GLY A 335 38.50 4.98 4.78
CA GLY A 335 37.39 4.03 4.54
C GLY A 335 36.71 3.61 5.84
N LEU A 336 37.46 3.41 6.93
CA LEU A 336 36.89 3.15 8.26
C LEU A 336 35.97 4.29 8.72
N LYS A 337 36.37 5.55 8.54
CA LYS A 337 35.51 6.71 8.86
C LYS A 337 34.23 6.73 8.03
N LYS A 338 34.32 6.49 6.72
CA LYS A 338 33.15 6.43 5.84
C LYS A 338 32.21 5.28 6.22
N LEU A 339 32.76 4.11 6.54
CA LEU A 339 32.01 2.95 6.98
C LEU A 339 31.28 3.23 8.30
N GLY A 340 31.98 3.80 9.29
CA GLY A 340 31.38 4.19 10.57
C GLY A 340 30.24 5.20 10.41
N GLN A 341 30.42 6.22 9.55
CA GLN A 341 29.36 7.19 9.24
C GLN A 341 28.16 6.55 8.52
N SER A 342 28.41 5.66 7.56
CA SER A 342 27.37 4.90 6.86
C SER A 342 26.53 4.10 7.86
N ILE A 343 27.17 3.29 8.70
CA ILE A 343 26.51 2.44 9.70
C ILE A 343 25.75 3.29 10.73
N GLU A 344 26.34 4.38 11.25
CA GLU A 344 25.67 5.28 12.19
C GLU A 344 24.43 5.94 11.56
N SER A 345 24.51 6.33 10.28
CA SER A 345 23.36 6.90 9.55
C SER A 345 22.25 5.87 9.33
N SER A 346 22.58 4.62 9.04
CA SER A 346 21.61 3.54 8.86
C SER A 346 20.93 3.16 10.18
N TYR A 347 21.69 3.04 11.28
CA TYR A 347 21.10 2.82 12.62
C TYR A 347 20.19 3.97 13.04
N SER A 348 20.60 5.22 12.82
CA SER A 348 19.75 6.39 13.09
C SER A 348 18.47 6.37 12.25
N SER A 349 18.57 5.90 10.99
CA SER A 349 17.41 5.74 10.12
C SER A 349 16.45 4.66 10.63
N ILE A 350 16.95 3.47 10.98
CA ILE A 350 16.13 2.38 11.55
C ILE A 350 15.48 2.83 12.86
N GLN A 351 16.21 3.53 13.73
CA GLN A 351 15.68 4.08 14.98
C GLN A 351 14.53 5.06 14.73
N LYS A 352 14.68 5.96 13.76
CA LYS A 352 13.60 6.88 13.35
C LYS A 352 12.40 6.14 12.77
N LEU A 353 12.62 5.11 11.94
CA LEU A 353 11.53 4.28 11.39
C LEU A 353 10.72 3.60 12.52
N VAL A 354 11.38 3.07 13.55
CA VAL A 354 10.69 2.45 14.71
C VAL A 354 9.87 3.48 15.47
N ILE A 355 10.48 4.59 15.88
CA ILE A 355 9.82 5.58 16.75
C ILE A 355 8.74 6.36 16.00
N SER A 356 9.08 6.89 14.84
CA SER A 356 8.20 7.82 14.13
C SER A 356 7.16 7.13 13.26
N HIS A 357 7.39 5.91 12.78
CA HIS A 357 6.45 5.23 11.87
C HIS A 357 5.81 4.01 12.52
N LEU A 358 6.62 3.10 13.07
CA LEU A 358 6.10 1.83 13.59
C LEU A 358 5.25 2.04 14.84
N GLN A 359 5.71 2.85 15.80
CA GLN A 359 4.96 3.16 17.02
C GLN A 359 3.70 3.99 16.69
N SER A 360 3.84 5.10 15.96
CA SER A 360 2.69 5.96 15.61
C SER A 360 1.60 5.22 14.81
N GLY A 361 2.00 4.36 13.87
CA GLY A 361 1.07 3.52 13.12
C GLY A 361 0.37 2.49 14.01
N SER A 362 1.09 1.88 14.95
CA SER A 362 0.53 0.90 15.88
C SER A 362 -0.39 1.53 16.92
N GLU A 363 -0.08 2.73 17.39
CA GLU A 363 -0.93 3.51 18.31
C GLU A 363 -2.24 3.94 17.63
N ALA A 364 -2.17 4.43 16.38
CA ALA A 364 -3.35 4.73 15.59
C ALA A 364 -4.20 3.48 15.31
N LEU A 365 -3.55 2.34 15.06
CA LEU A 365 -4.24 1.06 14.87
C LEU A 365 -4.97 0.63 16.16
N LEU A 366 -4.33 0.76 17.31
CA LEU A 366 -4.92 0.48 18.62
C LEU A 366 -6.13 1.39 18.90
N TYR A 367 -6.03 2.68 18.56
CA TYR A 367 -7.14 3.62 18.67
C TYR A 367 -8.36 3.17 17.87
N HIS A 368 -8.20 2.88 16.57
CA HIS A 368 -9.34 2.46 15.73
C HIS A 368 -9.90 1.09 16.14
N LEU A 369 -9.06 0.16 16.60
CA LEU A 369 -9.54 -1.11 17.15
C LEU A 369 -10.33 -0.92 18.45
N SER A 370 -9.92 0.02 19.31
CA SER A 370 -10.65 0.33 20.54
C SER A 370 -12.04 0.91 20.27
N GLU A 371 -12.17 1.79 19.28
CA GLU A 371 -13.47 2.29 18.82
C GLU A 371 -14.32 1.17 18.22
N LEU A 372 -13.71 0.29 17.42
CA LEU A 372 -14.37 -0.87 16.82
C LEU A 372 -14.87 -1.85 17.90
N LYS A 373 -14.11 -2.05 18.98
CA LYS A 373 -14.56 -2.80 20.17
C LYS A 373 -15.78 -2.14 20.81
N GLY A 374 -15.77 -0.81 20.93
CA GLY A 374 -16.93 -0.05 21.40
C GLY A 374 -18.19 -0.31 20.57
N MET A 375 -18.03 -0.40 19.24
CA MET A 375 -19.12 -0.77 18.32
C MET A 375 -19.55 -2.24 18.50
N ALA A 376 -18.60 -3.16 18.65
CA ALA A 376 -18.87 -4.60 18.83
C ALA A 376 -19.68 -4.90 20.10
N LEU A 377 -19.44 -4.13 21.16
CA LEU A 377 -20.18 -4.27 22.42
C LEU A 377 -21.66 -3.87 22.27
N TRP A 378 -22.01 -3.06 21.26
CA TRP A 378 -23.39 -2.65 20.96
C TRP A 378 -24.10 -3.70 20.11
N LYS A 379 -24.37 -4.86 20.73
CA LYS A 379 -24.96 -6.05 20.06
C LYS A 379 -26.23 -5.74 19.27
N GLN A 380 -27.13 -4.93 19.80
CA GLN A 380 -28.39 -4.56 19.12
C GLN A 380 -28.21 -3.99 17.71
N LYS A 381 -27.06 -3.37 17.42
CA LYS A 381 -26.77 -2.73 16.13
C LYS A 381 -25.78 -3.51 15.26
N TYR A 382 -24.76 -4.12 15.87
CA TYR A 382 -23.64 -4.72 15.14
C TYR A 382 -23.63 -6.26 15.15
N GLU A 383 -24.49 -6.91 15.94
CA GLU A 383 -24.58 -8.38 15.96
C GLU A 383 -25.08 -8.93 14.60
N SER A 384 -26.04 -8.25 13.96
CA SER A 384 -26.52 -8.59 12.62
C SER A 384 -25.48 -8.38 11.52
N LEU A 385 -24.48 -7.52 11.76
CA LEU A 385 -23.36 -7.25 10.85
C LEU A 385 -22.20 -8.24 11.04
N GLY A 386 -22.27 -9.10 12.06
CA GLY A 386 -21.26 -10.14 12.32
C GLY A 386 -19.98 -9.62 12.98
N LEU A 387 -20.04 -8.48 13.68
CA LEU A 387 -18.87 -7.92 14.36
C LEU A 387 -18.57 -8.69 15.65
N ASP A 388 -17.51 -9.52 15.64
CA ASP A 388 -17.14 -10.32 16.82
C ASP A 388 -16.33 -9.51 17.85
N ALA A 389 -16.86 -9.38 19.05
CA ALA A 389 -16.21 -8.67 20.15
C ALA A 389 -14.97 -9.40 20.69
N SER A 390 -14.98 -10.74 20.73
CA SER A 390 -13.82 -11.52 21.20
C SER A 390 -12.64 -11.41 20.26
N GLY A 391 -12.87 -11.57 18.94
CA GLY A 391 -11.81 -11.43 17.94
C GLY A 391 -11.17 -10.04 17.92
N ILE A 392 -11.95 -8.97 18.14
CA ILE A 392 -11.39 -7.62 18.25
C ILE A 392 -10.56 -7.45 19.52
N GLU A 393 -10.99 -8.05 20.65
CA GLU A 393 -10.21 -8.02 21.88
C GLU A 393 -8.87 -8.76 21.75
N GLU A 394 -8.87 -9.94 21.11
CA GLU A 394 -7.65 -10.65 20.76
C GLU A 394 -6.75 -9.81 19.84
N ALA A 395 -7.31 -9.16 18.82
CA ALA A 395 -6.56 -8.27 17.93
C ALA A 395 -5.93 -7.09 18.69
N ILE A 396 -6.64 -6.49 19.65
CA ILE A 396 -6.10 -5.43 20.52
C ILE A 396 -4.91 -5.96 21.33
N THR A 397 -5.02 -7.16 21.91
CA THR A 397 -3.91 -7.75 22.66
C THR A 397 -2.70 -8.06 21.77
N ALA A 398 -2.93 -8.53 20.53
CA ALA A 398 -1.89 -8.79 19.55
C ALA A 398 -1.16 -7.49 19.16
N VAL A 399 -1.89 -6.41 18.87
CA VAL A 399 -1.29 -5.08 18.60
C VAL A 399 -0.51 -4.56 19.82
N GLY A 400 -1.04 -4.74 21.04
CA GLY A 400 -0.32 -4.39 22.26
C GLY A 400 1.01 -5.14 22.41
N SER A 401 1.01 -6.45 22.16
CA SER A 401 2.24 -7.25 22.17
C SER A 401 3.24 -6.84 21.08
N PHE A 402 2.74 -6.45 19.91
CA PHE A 402 3.56 -5.95 18.81
C PHE A 402 4.25 -4.63 19.17
N ILE A 403 3.55 -3.70 19.83
CA ILE A 403 4.13 -2.44 20.34
C ILE A 403 5.23 -2.72 21.37
N LEU A 404 5.01 -3.65 22.29
CA LEU A 404 6.04 -4.05 23.26
C LEU A 404 7.27 -4.65 22.56
N LYS A 405 7.07 -5.46 21.51
CA LYS A 405 8.18 -6.02 20.73
C LYS A 405 8.93 -4.94 19.94
N ALA A 406 8.24 -3.93 19.41
CA ALA A 406 8.87 -2.77 18.78
C ALA A 406 9.75 -1.99 19.78
N ASN A 407 9.30 -1.85 21.04
CA ASN A 407 10.10 -1.23 22.10
C ASN A 407 11.32 -2.06 22.49
N GLU A 408 11.19 -3.38 22.58
CA GLU A 408 12.33 -4.27 22.81
C GLU A 408 13.35 -4.17 21.67
N LEU A 409 12.89 -4.16 20.41
CA LEU A 409 13.74 -3.98 19.24
C LEU A 409 14.51 -2.66 19.30
N LEU A 410 13.87 -1.57 19.74
CA LEU A 410 14.52 -0.28 19.93
C LEU A 410 15.67 -0.35 20.94
N GLN A 411 15.48 -1.06 22.06
CA GLN A 411 16.52 -1.25 23.07
C GLN A 411 17.71 -2.07 22.53
N VAL A 412 17.43 -3.10 21.72
CA VAL A 412 18.46 -3.92 21.06
C VAL A 412 19.26 -3.06 20.06
N ILE A 413 18.58 -2.22 19.28
CA ILE A 413 19.21 -1.28 18.35
C ILE A 413 20.13 -0.31 19.10
N ASP A 414 19.65 0.30 20.19
CA ASP A 414 20.45 1.24 20.98
C ASP A 414 21.68 0.58 21.62
N SER A 415 21.53 -0.65 22.12
CA SER A 415 22.64 -1.44 22.66
C SER A 415 23.68 -1.76 21.57
N SER A 416 23.21 -2.23 20.41
CA SER A 416 24.06 -2.55 19.26
C SER A 416 24.82 -1.32 18.76
N MET A 417 24.13 -0.18 18.62
CA MET A 417 24.72 1.08 18.19
C MET A 417 25.81 1.57 19.15
N LYS A 418 25.62 1.44 20.47
CA LYS A 418 26.64 1.76 21.48
C LYS A 418 27.87 0.86 21.35
N ASN A 419 27.67 -0.46 21.18
CA ASN A 419 28.76 -1.41 20.99
C ASN A 419 29.54 -1.14 19.70
N PHE A 420 28.85 -0.90 18.59
CA PHE A 420 29.49 -0.54 17.32
C PHE A 420 30.28 0.76 17.42
N LYS A 421 29.74 1.79 18.07
CA LYS A 421 30.43 3.07 18.26
C LYS A 421 31.69 2.92 19.11
N ALA A 422 31.65 2.07 20.14
CA ALA A 422 32.83 1.74 20.93
C ALA A 422 33.88 0.96 20.10
N PHE A 423 33.45 -0.05 19.34
CA PHE A 423 34.32 -0.84 18.45
C PHE A 423 35.02 0.02 17.40
N PHE A 424 34.28 0.87 16.67
CA PHE A 424 34.86 1.74 15.64
C PHE A 424 35.82 2.78 16.22
N ARG A 425 35.53 3.32 17.42
CA ARG A 425 36.45 4.23 18.12
C ARG A 425 37.76 3.54 18.49
N TRP A 426 37.67 2.34 19.07
CA TRP A 426 38.84 1.54 19.39
C TRP A 426 39.66 1.19 18.15
N LEU A 427 39.00 0.66 17.11
CA LEU A 427 39.67 0.23 15.87
C LEU A 427 40.33 1.41 15.15
N TYR A 428 39.70 2.58 15.16
CA TYR A 428 40.28 3.81 14.62
C TYR A 428 41.58 4.20 15.34
N VAL A 429 41.60 4.15 16.67
CA VAL A 429 42.81 4.44 17.46
C VAL A 429 43.89 3.37 17.24
N ALA A 430 43.51 2.10 17.15
CA ALA A 430 44.44 1.01 16.86
C ALA A 430 45.11 1.20 15.50
N MET A 431 44.34 1.55 14.46
CA MET A 431 44.89 1.82 13.13
C MET A 431 45.84 3.03 13.11
N LEU A 432 45.54 4.10 13.85
CA LEU A 432 46.44 5.25 13.97
C LEU A 432 47.76 4.88 14.65
N ARG A 433 47.72 4.09 15.74
CA ARG A 433 48.94 3.62 16.42
C ARG A 433 49.80 2.73 15.53
N MET A 434 49.17 1.91 14.68
CA MET A 434 49.87 1.04 13.74
C MET A 434 50.45 1.76 12.52
N SER A 435 50.01 2.98 12.22
CA SER A 435 50.51 3.81 11.10
C SER A 435 51.56 4.85 11.54
N GLU A 436 51.92 4.87 12.84
CA GLU A 436 52.79 5.88 13.45
C GLU A 436 52.29 7.34 13.29
N ASP A 437 51.02 7.52 12.91
CA ASP A 437 50.40 8.84 12.76
C ASP A 437 50.08 9.48 14.11
N HIS A 438 50.07 10.82 14.15
CA HIS A 438 49.88 11.59 15.39
C HIS A 438 48.48 11.36 16.00
N VAL A 439 48.44 10.64 17.13
CA VAL A 439 47.20 10.37 17.87
C VAL A 439 46.80 11.62 18.66
N LEU A 440 45.66 12.22 18.34
CA LEU A 440 45.11 13.36 19.09
C LEU A 440 44.88 12.96 20.57
N PRO A 441 45.27 13.80 21.55
CA PRO A 441 45.19 13.47 22.98
C PRO A 441 43.78 13.11 23.49
N GLU A 442 42.73 13.61 22.84
CA GLU A 442 41.32 13.36 23.18
C GLU A 442 40.86 11.92 22.90
N LEU A 443 41.56 11.21 22.00
CA LEU A 443 41.26 9.82 21.61
C LEU A 443 41.98 8.78 22.48
N ASN A 444 42.88 9.20 23.36
CA ASN A 444 43.67 8.31 24.23
C ASN A 444 42.92 7.82 25.50
N LYS A 445 41.66 8.22 25.69
CA LYS A 445 40.87 7.89 26.90
C LYS A 445 39.93 6.67 26.74
N VAL A 446 40.17 5.80 25.76
CA VAL A 446 39.44 4.52 25.63
C VAL A 446 40.28 3.38 26.18
#